data_AF-A0A4U0UZY4-F1
#
_entry.id   AF-A0A4U0UZY4-F1
#
_cell.length_a   1.000
_cell.length_b   1.000
_cell.length_c   1.000
_cell.angle_alpha   90.00
_cell.angle_beta   90.00
_cell.angle_gamma   90.00
#
_symmetry.space_group_name_H-M   'P 1'
#
loop_
_entity.id
_entity.type
_entity.pdbx_description
1 polymer ?
#
loop_
_entity_poly.entity_id
_entity_poly.type
_entity_poly.pdbx_seq_one_letter_code
_entity_poly.pdbx_strand_id
1 'polypeptide(L)'
;MDISTFIPITKFIAIVWPTLYAGFTVSDSITFVEPIITHAPNEKVMAKQWLHGYQYGPLWVPPLIGPGTLANLFLAYTARSQTQRIAYIVAALCIFSILPITFFYMEPGINGATKWKVQMLLKDEGFGMKDTTVWYPSAHRQGGTLASRRWAERTGIRELILFWRRVNNWRWGIAFVAAVASGWATFGEVA
;
A
#
# COMPACT_ATOMS: atom_id res chain seq x y z
N MET A 1 26.25 -19.39 12.80
CA MET A 1 26.34 -18.57 11.57
C MET A 1 26.76 -17.17 11.97
N ASP A 2 27.76 -16.61 11.31
CA ASP A 2 28.20 -15.23 11.52
C ASP A 2 27.19 -14.24 10.91
N ILE A 3 26.96 -13.11 11.57
CA ILE A 3 26.12 -11.99 11.12
C ILE A 3 26.49 -11.55 9.70
N SER A 4 27.77 -11.63 9.35
CA SER A 4 28.29 -11.30 8.01
C SER A 4 27.61 -12.11 6.89
N THR A 5 27.16 -13.32 7.18
CA THR A 5 26.48 -14.22 6.23
C THR A 5 25.13 -13.66 5.78
N PHE A 6 24.46 -12.88 6.64
CA PHE A 6 23.13 -12.34 6.36
C PHE A 6 23.18 -10.99 5.63
N ILE A 7 24.30 -10.26 5.70
CA ILE A 7 24.41 -8.91 5.12
C ILE A 7 24.01 -8.85 3.63
N PRO A 8 24.48 -9.76 2.74
CA PRO A 8 24.11 -9.72 1.32
C PRO A 8 22.61 -9.95 1.10
N ILE A 9 22.02 -10.90 1.83
CA ILE A 9 20.59 -11.20 1.76
C ILE A 9 19.79 -9.98 2.23
N THR A 10 20.22 -9.36 3.32
CA THR A 10 19.54 -8.17 3.84
C THR A 10 19.64 -6.99 2.88
N LYS A 11 20.81 -6.76 2.25
CA LYS A 11 20.97 -5.75 1.19
C LYS A 11 20.01 -5.98 0.04
N PHE A 12 19.88 -7.22 -0.42
CA PHE A 12 18.93 -7.59 -1.47
C PHE A 12 17.49 -7.27 -1.05
N ILE A 13 17.04 -7.74 0.11
CA ILE A 13 15.66 -7.50 0.60
C ILE A 13 15.39 -6.00 0.77
N ALA A 14 16.34 -5.27 1.36
CA ALA A 14 16.22 -3.84 1.65
C ALA A 14 16.00 -2.97 0.41
N ILE A 15 16.49 -3.41 -0.76
CA ILE A 15 16.31 -2.73 -2.05
C ILE A 15 15.11 -3.29 -2.80
N VAL A 16 15.03 -4.62 -2.95
CA VAL A 16 14.05 -5.26 -3.84
C VAL A 16 12.63 -5.14 -3.30
N TRP A 17 12.41 -5.24 -1.99
CA TRP A 17 11.04 -5.21 -1.45
C TRP A 17 10.38 -3.83 -1.61
N PRO A 18 11.05 -2.71 -1.25
CA PRO A 18 10.54 -1.37 -1.57
C PRO A 18 10.34 -1.15 -3.07
N THR A 19 11.23 -1.69 -3.91
CA THR A 19 11.12 -1.60 -5.37
C THR A 19 9.89 -2.32 -5.91
N LEU A 20 9.69 -3.58 -5.53
CA LEU A 20 8.52 -4.37 -5.91
C LEU A 20 7.23 -3.71 -5.41
N TYR A 21 7.25 -3.22 -4.17
CA TYR A 21 6.11 -2.50 -3.62
C TYR A 21 5.78 -1.26 -4.46
N ALA A 22 6.78 -0.44 -4.80
CA ALA A 22 6.58 0.74 -5.65
C ALA A 22 6.02 0.34 -7.02
N GLY A 23 6.59 -0.70 -7.64
CA GLY A 23 6.16 -1.24 -8.93
C GLY A 23 4.71 -1.74 -8.95
N PHE A 24 4.30 -2.55 -7.97
CA PHE A 24 2.91 -3.00 -7.86
C PHE A 24 1.96 -1.83 -7.60
N THR A 25 2.34 -0.92 -6.70
CA THR A 25 1.49 0.21 -6.31
C THR A 25 1.32 1.23 -7.46
N VAL A 26 2.35 1.48 -8.28
CA VAL A 26 2.19 2.33 -9.47
C VAL A 26 1.37 1.63 -10.55
N SER A 27 1.52 0.30 -10.69
CA SER A 27 0.69 -0.49 -11.59
C SER A 27 -0.78 -0.42 -11.18
N ASP A 28 -1.10 -0.51 -9.89
CA ASP A 28 -2.47 -0.32 -9.40
C ASP A 28 -3.05 1.04 -9.83
N SER A 29 -2.25 2.11 -9.82
CA SER A 29 -2.70 3.44 -10.23
C SER A 29 -2.90 3.58 -11.75
N ILE A 30 -2.08 2.91 -12.55
CA ILE A 30 -2.05 3.10 -14.01
C ILE A 30 -2.76 1.96 -14.73
N THR A 31 -2.39 0.71 -14.48
CA THR A 31 -2.89 -0.45 -15.22
C THR A 31 -4.19 -1.01 -14.64
N PHE A 32 -4.49 -0.73 -13.38
CA PHE A 32 -5.74 -1.15 -12.74
C PHE A 32 -6.78 -0.02 -12.69
N VAL A 33 -6.45 1.14 -12.11
CA VAL A 33 -7.44 2.23 -11.97
C VAL A 33 -7.78 2.92 -13.29
N GLU A 34 -6.79 3.23 -14.14
CA GLU A 34 -7.06 4.02 -15.37
C GLU A 34 -8.10 3.34 -16.30
N PRO A 35 -8.00 2.03 -16.60
CA PRO A 35 -9.01 1.38 -17.43
C PRO A 35 -10.41 1.37 -16.78
N ILE A 36 -10.47 1.22 -15.46
CA ILE A 36 -11.73 1.23 -14.72
C ILE A 36 -12.45 2.58 -14.88
N ILE A 37 -11.75 3.70 -14.67
CA ILE A 37 -12.36 5.04 -14.69
C ILE A 37 -12.66 5.58 -16.09
N THR A 38 -12.05 4.98 -17.11
CA THR A 38 -12.12 5.44 -18.51
C THR A 38 -13.03 4.56 -19.37
N HIS A 39 -13.11 3.25 -19.06
CA HIS A 39 -13.81 2.29 -19.92
C HIS A 39 -14.95 1.53 -19.23
N ALA A 40 -15.12 1.60 -17.91
CA ALA A 40 -16.26 0.94 -17.27
C ALA A 40 -17.58 1.55 -17.76
N PRO A 41 -18.55 0.75 -18.25
CA PRO A 41 -19.76 1.25 -18.88
C PRO A 41 -20.76 1.87 -17.88
N ASN A 42 -20.63 1.56 -16.58
CA ASN A 42 -21.46 2.11 -15.52
C ASN A 42 -20.78 1.97 -14.15
N GLU A 43 -21.36 2.61 -13.13
CA GLU A 43 -20.84 2.60 -11.77
C GLU A 43 -20.81 1.20 -11.13
N LYS A 44 -21.74 0.30 -11.47
CA LYS A 44 -21.76 -1.06 -10.92
C LYS A 44 -20.56 -1.88 -11.41
N VAL A 45 -20.24 -1.80 -12.70
CA VAL A 45 -19.05 -2.47 -13.26
C VAL A 45 -17.78 -1.89 -12.66
N MET A 46 -17.71 -0.57 -12.53
CA MET A 46 -16.59 0.14 -11.88
C MET A 46 -16.39 -0.34 -10.43
N ALA A 47 -17.48 -0.43 -9.66
CA ALA A 47 -17.49 -0.90 -8.28
C ALA A 47 -16.98 -2.35 -8.15
N LYS A 48 -17.46 -3.25 -9.02
CA LYS A 48 -17.03 -4.66 -9.04
C LYS A 48 -15.54 -4.78 -9.37
N GLN A 49 -15.09 -4.13 -10.45
CA GLN A 49 -13.69 -4.19 -10.88
C GLN A 49 -12.76 -3.65 -9.79
N TRP A 50 -13.11 -2.51 -9.17
CA TRP A 50 -12.32 -1.96 -8.08
C TRP A 50 -12.28 -2.91 -6.87
N LEU A 51 -13.42 -3.45 -6.44
CA LEU A 51 -13.46 -4.33 -5.26
C LEU A 51 -12.60 -5.58 -5.47
N HIS A 52 -12.70 -6.22 -6.64
CA HIS A 52 -11.93 -7.41 -6.95
C HIS A 52 -10.43 -7.16 -6.92
N GLY A 53 -9.94 -6.08 -7.55
CA GLY A 53 -8.51 -5.79 -7.51
C GLY A 53 -8.02 -5.36 -6.12
N TYR A 54 -8.78 -4.51 -5.42
CA TYR A 54 -8.45 -4.08 -4.07
C TYR A 54 -8.27 -5.25 -3.09
N GLN A 55 -9.06 -6.33 -3.23
CA GLN A 55 -9.00 -7.51 -2.38
C GLN A 55 -7.67 -8.28 -2.46
N TYR A 56 -6.87 -8.09 -3.51
CA TYR A 56 -5.54 -8.70 -3.61
C TYR A 56 -4.46 -7.93 -2.83
N GLY A 57 -4.69 -6.67 -2.49
CA GLY A 57 -3.71 -5.81 -1.80
C GLY A 57 -3.05 -6.44 -0.56
N PRO A 58 -3.82 -7.03 0.37
CA PRO A 58 -3.26 -7.66 1.58
C PRO A 58 -2.28 -8.81 1.32
N LEU A 59 -2.29 -9.43 0.14
CA LEU A 59 -1.41 -10.55 -0.18
C LEU A 59 0.05 -10.14 -0.36
N TRP A 60 0.32 -8.86 -0.63
CA TRP A 60 1.68 -8.38 -0.93
C TRP A 60 2.08 -7.15 -0.11
N VAL A 61 1.14 -6.32 0.36
CA VAL A 61 1.48 -5.09 1.10
C VAL A 61 2.27 -5.37 2.39
N PRO A 62 1.76 -6.10 3.41
CA PRO A 62 2.56 -6.43 4.59
C PRO A 62 3.80 -7.29 4.31
N PRO A 63 3.73 -8.34 3.45
CA PRO A 63 4.88 -9.17 3.12
C PRO A 63 6.05 -8.44 2.46
N LEU A 64 5.81 -7.31 1.78
CA LEU A 64 6.87 -6.47 1.22
C LEU A 64 7.34 -5.41 2.22
N ILE A 65 6.43 -4.73 2.91
CA ILE A 65 6.82 -3.64 3.82
C ILE A 65 7.56 -4.15 5.06
N GLY A 66 7.07 -5.22 5.70
CA GLY A 66 7.63 -5.72 6.96
C GLY A 66 9.10 -6.14 6.82
N PRO A 67 9.42 -7.12 5.96
CA PRO A 67 10.79 -7.54 5.74
C PRO A 67 11.68 -6.43 5.18
N GLY A 68 11.18 -5.58 4.28
CA GLY A 68 11.93 -4.42 3.76
C GLY A 68 12.30 -3.41 4.86
N THR A 69 11.39 -3.16 5.81
CA THR A 69 11.64 -2.30 6.98
C THR A 69 12.72 -2.92 7.86
N LEU A 70 12.53 -4.18 8.26
CA LEU A 70 13.44 -4.88 9.17
C LEU A 70 14.84 -5.01 8.56
N ALA A 71 14.92 -5.26 7.26
CA ALA A 71 16.18 -5.34 6.53
C ALA A 71 16.95 -4.01 6.57
N ASN A 72 16.28 -2.89 6.28
CA ASN A 72 16.91 -1.58 6.38
C ASN A 72 17.34 -1.23 7.81
N LEU A 73 16.54 -1.56 8.84
CA LEU A 73 16.94 -1.35 10.24
C LEU A 73 18.17 -2.17 10.63
N PHE A 74 18.26 -3.43 10.19
CA PHE A 74 19.44 -4.27 10.42
C PHE A 74 20.68 -3.70 9.72
N LEU A 75 20.55 -3.21 8.48
CA LEU A 75 21.66 -2.58 7.76
C LEU A 75 22.08 -1.26 8.41
N ALA A 76 21.14 -0.47 8.96
CA ALA A 76 21.47 0.71 9.74
C ALA A 76 22.28 0.38 11.01
N TYR A 77 21.88 -0.69 11.72
CA TYR A 77 22.58 -1.15 12.92
C TYR A 77 24.02 -1.61 12.61
N THR A 78 24.22 -2.25 11.46
CA THR A 78 25.53 -2.77 11.02
C THR A 78 26.35 -1.81 10.16
N ALA A 79 25.82 -0.62 9.86
CA ALA A 79 26.49 0.37 9.02
C ALA A 79 27.78 0.92 9.67
N ARG A 80 28.82 1.03 8.85
CA ARG A 80 30.16 1.52 9.26
C ARG A 80 30.22 3.04 9.31
N SER A 81 29.55 3.70 8.37
CA SER A 81 29.48 5.16 8.31
C SER A 81 28.16 5.70 8.84
N GLN A 82 28.19 6.90 9.43
CA GLN A 82 26.99 7.60 9.88
C GLN A 82 26.06 7.92 8.72
N THR A 83 26.61 8.25 7.55
CA THR A 83 25.85 8.56 6.34
C THR A 83 25.02 7.36 5.86
N GLN A 84 25.63 6.17 5.75
CA GLN A 84 24.90 4.95 5.41
C GLN A 84 23.82 4.63 6.44
N ARG A 85 24.15 4.75 7.73
CA ARG A 85 23.20 4.52 8.82
C ARG A 85 21.96 5.39 8.66
N ILE A 86 22.14 6.68 8.43
CA ILE A 86 21.05 7.63 8.22
C ILE A 86 20.22 7.24 7.00
N ALA A 87 20.85 6.90 5.87
CA ALA A 87 20.14 6.51 4.65
C ALA A 87 19.29 5.24 4.84
N TYR A 88 19.82 4.21 5.52
CA TYR A 88 19.05 3.02 5.86
C TYR A 88 17.89 3.32 6.85
N ILE A 89 18.10 4.21 7.83
CA ILE A 89 17.01 4.66 8.73
C ILE A 89 15.92 5.38 7.92
N VAL A 90 16.29 6.28 7.02
CA VAL A 90 15.35 6.99 6.14
C VAL A 90 14.56 5.99 5.30
N ALA A 91 15.23 5.00 4.70
CA ALA A 91 14.58 3.94 3.93
C ALA A 91 13.58 3.14 4.78
N ALA A 92 13.98 2.73 5.98
CA ALA A 92 13.12 2.01 6.92
C ALA A 92 11.88 2.83 7.32
N LEU A 93 12.04 4.10 7.68
CA LEU A 93 10.94 4.98 8.05
C LEU A 93 9.99 5.23 6.89
N CYS A 94 10.53 5.46 5.68
CA CYS A 94 9.74 5.67 4.47
C CYS A 94 8.84 4.47 4.18
N ILE A 95 9.40 3.25 4.10
CA ILE A 95 8.61 2.06 3.79
C ILE A 95 7.66 1.69 4.94
N PHE A 96 8.10 1.83 6.20
CA PHE A 96 7.26 1.54 7.37
C PHE A 96 6.04 2.46 7.45
N SER A 97 6.18 3.75 7.10
CA SER A 97 5.10 4.76 7.16
C SER A 97 3.85 4.37 6.37
N ILE A 98 3.99 3.45 5.41
CA ILE A 98 2.89 2.95 4.59
C ILE A 98 1.89 2.14 5.41
N LEU A 99 2.32 1.32 6.38
CA LEU A 99 1.41 0.48 7.17
C LEU A 99 0.41 1.30 8.01
N PRO A 100 0.81 2.30 8.81
CA PRO A 100 -0.16 3.08 9.58
C PRO A 100 -1.12 3.84 8.68
N ILE A 101 -0.65 4.38 7.54
CA ILE A 101 -1.54 5.03 6.57
C ILE A 101 -2.52 4.03 5.95
N THR A 102 -2.04 2.83 5.61
CA THR A 102 -2.89 1.78 5.03
C THR A 102 -3.97 1.34 6.02
N PHE A 103 -3.60 1.01 7.26
CA PHE A 103 -4.53 0.40 8.22
C PHE A 103 -5.38 1.39 9.02
N PHE A 104 -4.86 2.58 9.33
CA PHE A 104 -5.58 3.54 10.18
C PHE A 104 -6.21 4.68 9.40
N TYR A 105 -5.76 4.96 8.17
CA TYR A 105 -6.33 6.04 7.35
C TYR A 105 -7.09 5.49 6.13
N MET A 106 -6.44 4.71 5.27
CA MET A 106 -7.08 4.19 4.07
C MET A 106 -8.16 3.18 4.39
N GLU A 107 -7.88 2.18 5.23
CA GLU A 107 -8.80 1.08 5.47
C GLU A 107 -10.16 1.51 6.06
N PRO A 108 -10.22 2.21 7.21
CA PRO A 108 -11.48 2.68 7.78
C PRO A 108 -12.06 3.93 7.10
N GLY A 109 -11.26 4.63 6.29
CA GLY A 109 -11.63 5.85 5.56
C GLY A 109 -11.97 5.57 4.10
N ILE A 110 -10.95 5.56 3.25
CA ILE A 110 -11.08 5.48 1.79
C ILE A 110 -11.63 4.13 1.33
N ASN A 111 -11.03 3.02 1.77
CA ASN A 111 -11.45 1.67 1.41
C ASN A 111 -12.82 1.39 2.04
N GLY A 112 -13.06 1.84 3.28
CA GLY A 112 -14.36 1.74 3.95
C GLY A 112 -15.48 2.45 3.18
N ALA A 113 -15.24 3.70 2.77
CA ALA A 113 -16.15 4.47 1.93
C ALA A 113 -16.42 3.76 0.59
N THR A 114 -15.36 3.31 -0.08
CA THR A 114 -15.48 2.68 -1.40
C THR A 114 -16.21 1.33 -1.31
N LYS A 115 -15.89 0.50 -0.31
CA LYS A 115 -16.65 -0.73 0.02
C LYS A 115 -18.11 -0.43 0.33
N TRP A 116 -18.40 0.66 1.05
CA TRP A 116 -19.79 1.06 1.34
C TRP A 116 -20.55 1.40 0.07
N LYS A 117 -19.93 2.20 -0.81
CA LYS A 117 -20.50 2.54 -2.12
C LYS A 117 -20.74 1.30 -2.97
N VAL A 118 -19.81 0.33 -2.97
CA VAL A 118 -20.00 -0.97 -3.66
C VAL A 118 -21.24 -1.68 -3.14
N GLN A 119 -21.41 -1.80 -1.82
CA GLN A 119 -22.63 -2.40 -1.24
C GLN A 119 -23.90 -1.66 -1.66
N MET A 120 -23.89 -0.32 -1.65
CA MET A 120 -25.05 0.46 -2.06
C MET A 120 -25.43 0.25 -3.53
N LEU A 121 -24.44 0.15 -4.41
CA LEU A 121 -24.63 -0.01 -5.85
C LEU A 121 -25.07 -1.43 -6.24
N LEU A 122 -24.69 -2.44 -5.45
CA LEU A 122 -24.92 -3.86 -5.73
C LEU A 122 -25.98 -4.49 -4.80
N LYS A 123 -26.65 -3.70 -3.97
CA LYS A 123 -27.66 -4.20 -3.00
C LYS A 123 -28.80 -4.95 -3.68
N ASP A 124 -29.19 -4.53 -4.87
CA ASP A 124 -30.25 -5.13 -5.67
C ASP A 124 -29.81 -6.44 -6.33
N GLU A 125 -28.51 -6.69 -6.40
CA GLU A 125 -27.90 -7.96 -6.81
C GLU A 125 -27.65 -8.90 -5.60
N GLY A 126 -28.13 -8.55 -4.40
CA GLY A 126 -27.96 -9.33 -3.18
C GLY A 126 -26.56 -9.27 -2.57
N PHE A 127 -25.71 -8.33 -3.01
CA PHE A 127 -24.36 -8.18 -2.47
C PHE A 127 -24.36 -7.47 -1.11
N GLY A 128 -23.63 -8.04 -0.15
CA GLY A 128 -23.40 -7.45 1.17
C GLY A 128 -22.13 -8.00 1.82
N MET A 129 -21.50 -7.21 2.67
CA MET A 129 -20.28 -7.55 3.40
C MET A 129 -20.57 -7.53 4.90
N LYS A 130 -20.03 -8.51 5.63
CA LYS A 130 -20.05 -8.49 7.09
C LYS A 130 -19.18 -7.35 7.60
N ASP A 131 -19.53 -6.78 8.75
CA ASP A 131 -18.70 -5.75 9.38
C ASP A 131 -17.38 -6.34 9.92
N THR A 132 -16.39 -5.46 10.08
CA THR A 132 -15.11 -5.73 10.74
C THR A 132 -14.68 -4.53 11.57
N THR A 133 -13.60 -4.69 12.34
CA THR A 133 -13.08 -3.62 13.21
C THR A 133 -11.73 -3.12 12.71
N VAL A 134 -11.32 -1.94 13.19
CA VAL A 134 -10.00 -1.37 12.88
C VAL A 134 -8.84 -2.25 13.36
N TRP A 135 -9.08 -3.07 14.39
CA TRP A 135 -8.10 -4.01 14.95
C TRP A 135 -7.97 -5.30 14.14
N TYR A 136 -9.00 -5.63 13.36
CA TYR A 136 -9.03 -6.77 12.46
C TYR A 136 -9.45 -6.30 11.06
N PRO A 137 -8.63 -5.46 10.39
CA PRO A 137 -8.96 -4.95 9.07
C PRO A 137 -9.08 -6.09 8.06
N SER A 138 -9.98 -5.94 7.09
CA SER A 138 -10.18 -6.97 6.06
C SER A 138 -10.69 -6.36 4.78
N ALA A 139 -10.03 -6.70 3.67
CA ALA A 139 -10.45 -6.30 2.34
C ALA A 139 -11.80 -6.95 1.91
N HIS A 140 -12.21 -8.02 2.59
CA HIS A 140 -13.44 -8.76 2.31
C HIS A 140 -14.59 -8.43 3.28
N ARG A 141 -14.37 -7.52 4.24
CA ARG A 141 -15.38 -7.08 5.21
C ARG A 141 -15.51 -5.57 5.23
N GLN A 142 -16.64 -5.07 5.68
CA GLN A 142 -16.88 -3.64 5.80
C GLN A 142 -16.25 -3.09 7.10
N GLY A 143 -15.27 -2.20 6.98
CA GLY A 143 -14.59 -1.55 8.12
C GLY A 143 -14.76 -0.03 8.17
N GLY A 144 -15.60 0.53 7.29
CA GLY A 144 -15.77 1.97 7.16
C GLY A 144 -16.44 2.61 8.37
N THR A 145 -15.84 3.70 8.87
CA THR A 145 -16.43 4.59 9.89
C THR A 145 -17.74 5.21 9.42
N LEU A 146 -18.57 5.70 10.34
CA LEU A 146 -19.79 6.44 9.99
C LEU A 146 -19.51 7.64 9.06
N ALA A 147 -18.41 8.36 9.30
CA ALA A 147 -17.99 9.46 8.44
C ALA A 147 -17.67 8.98 7.02
N SER A 148 -16.95 7.87 6.88
CA SER A 148 -16.63 7.28 5.57
C SER A 148 -17.88 6.82 4.81
N ARG A 149 -18.87 6.25 5.51
CA ARG A 149 -20.14 5.81 4.92
C ARG A 149 -20.97 7.00 4.43
N ARG A 150 -21.07 8.07 5.23
CA ARG A 150 -21.73 9.33 4.83
C ARG A 150 -21.02 10.00 3.65
N TRP A 151 -19.69 9.99 3.64
CA TRP A 151 -18.91 10.51 2.52
C TRP A 151 -19.21 9.70 1.25
N ALA A 152 -19.20 8.37 1.35
CA ALA A 152 -19.54 7.49 0.24
C ALA A 152 -20.95 7.76 -0.28
N GLU A 153 -21.98 7.86 0.56
CA GLU A 153 -23.36 8.14 0.13
C GLU A 153 -23.48 9.35 -0.80
N ARG A 154 -22.67 10.39 -0.57
CA ARG A 154 -22.68 11.65 -1.33
C ARG A 154 -21.70 11.69 -2.51
N THR A 155 -20.86 10.69 -2.67
CA THR A 155 -19.73 10.70 -3.63
C THR A 155 -19.92 9.60 -4.67
N GLY A 156 -19.63 9.90 -5.94
CA GLY A 156 -19.65 8.91 -7.01
C GLY A 156 -18.53 7.87 -6.83
N ILE A 157 -18.73 6.63 -7.29
CA ILE A 157 -17.70 5.59 -7.13
C ILE A 157 -16.40 5.96 -7.86
N ARG A 158 -16.51 6.66 -9.01
CA ARG A 158 -15.36 7.16 -9.78
C ARG A 158 -14.48 8.10 -8.95
N GLU A 159 -15.09 9.03 -8.22
CA GLU A 159 -14.37 10.00 -7.39
C GLU A 159 -13.70 9.31 -6.19
N LEU A 160 -14.37 8.34 -5.57
CA LEU A 160 -13.78 7.54 -4.49
C LEU A 160 -12.55 6.76 -4.97
N ILE A 161 -12.62 6.14 -6.16
CA ILE A 161 -11.50 5.42 -6.78
C ILE A 161 -10.35 6.38 -7.14
N LEU A 162 -10.65 7.56 -7.67
CA LEU A 162 -9.64 8.59 -7.96
C LEU A 162 -8.95 9.09 -6.70
N PHE A 163 -9.69 9.24 -5.60
CA PHE A 163 -9.13 9.59 -4.30
C PHE A 163 -8.23 8.47 -3.76
N TRP A 164 -8.68 7.21 -3.88
CA TRP A 164 -7.87 6.05 -3.57
C TRP A 164 -6.56 6.04 -4.37
N ARG A 165 -6.62 6.25 -5.69
CA ARG A 165 -5.45 6.35 -6.57
C ARG A 165 -4.49 7.44 -6.12
N ARG A 166 -5.00 8.62 -5.73
CA ARG A 166 -4.15 9.72 -5.24
C ARG A 166 -3.32 9.30 -4.03
N VAL A 167 -3.92 8.61 -3.07
CA VAL A 167 -3.19 8.13 -1.88
C VAL A 167 -2.28 6.97 -2.24
N ASN A 168 -2.68 6.11 -3.18
CA ASN A 168 -1.81 5.07 -3.71
C ASN A 168 -0.58 5.66 -4.44
N ASN A 169 -0.73 6.81 -5.11
CA ASN A 169 0.39 7.51 -5.74
C ASN A 169 1.44 7.98 -4.73
N TRP A 170 0.98 8.50 -3.59
CA TRP A 170 1.87 8.82 -2.49
C TRP A 170 2.60 7.57 -1.96
N ARG A 171 1.90 6.43 -1.84
CA ARG A 171 2.49 5.17 -1.35
C ARG A 171 3.59 4.63 -2.26
N TRP A 172 3.44 4.66 -3.59
CA TRP A 172 4.54 4.22 -4.46
C TRP A 172 5.70 5.21 -4.46
N GLY A 173 5.42 6.52 -4.37
CA GLY A 173 6.45 7.55 -4.29
C GLY A 173 7.34 7.39 -3.06
N ILE A 174 6.75 7.16 -1.88
CA ILE A 174 7.52 6.97 -0.64
C ILE A 174 8.33 5.66 -0.65
N ALA A 175 7.79 4.60 -1.27
CA ALA A 175 8.51 3.34 -1.43
C ALA A 175 9.67 3.45 -2.45
N PHE A 176 9.50 4.24 -3.50
CA PHE A 176 10.57 4.57 -4.44
C PHE A 176 11.72 5.31 -3.74
N VAL A 177 11.40 6.30 -2.89
CA VAL A 177 12.40 6.98 -2.04
C VAL A 177 13.14 5.99 -1.15
N ALA A 178 12.41 5.04 -0.52
CA ALA A 178 13.04 4.00 0.29
C ALA A 178 14.00 3.11 -0.53
N ALA A 179 13.60 2.70 -1.74
CA ALA A 179 14.44 1.91 -2.64
C ALA A 179 15.72 2.66 -3.02
N VAL A 180 15.62 3.94 -3.39
CA VAL A 180 16.77 4.79 -3.77
C VAL A 180 17.70 4.99 -2.58
N ALA A 181 17.17 5.33 -1.40
CA ALA A 181 17.97 5.53 -0.19
C ALA A 181 18.73 4.25 0.21
N SER A 182 18.05 3.10 0.18
CA SER A 182 18.67 1.80 0.49
C SER A 182 19.72 1.39 -0.54
N GLY A 183 19.43 1.59 -1.83
CA GLY A 183 20.36 1.33 -2.93
C GLY A 183 21.60 2.20 -2.83
N TRP A 184 21.43 3.50 -2.60
CA TRP A 184 22.55 4.43 -2.44
C TRP A 184 23.43 4.07 -1.23
N ALA A 185 22.82 3.74 -0.08
CA ALA A 185 23.58 3.30 1.10
C ALA A 185 24.36 2.00 0.85
N THR A 186 23.81 1.12 0.01
CA THR A 186 24.39 -0.19 -0.31
C THR A 186 25.54 -0.09 -1.31
N PHE A 187 25.39 0.73 -2.35
CA PHE A 187 26.34 0.83 -3.46
C PHE A 187 27.28 2.02 -3.36
N GLY A 188 26.99 3.01 -2.52
CA GLY A 188 27.80 4.22 -2.34
C GLY A 188 29.18 4.00 -1.72
N GLU A 189 29.45 2.81 -1.17
CA GLU A 189 30.81 2.40 -0.76
C GLU A 189 31.61 1.73 -1.90
N VAL A 190 30.99 1.45 -3.05
CA VAL A 190 31.63 0.85 -4.23
C VAL A 190 32.13 1.92 -5.20
N ALA A 191 31.82 3.20 -4.93
CA ALA A 191 32.18 4.37 -5.75
C ALA A 191 33.28 5.22 -5.11
#